data_AF-A0A5N6TY90-F1
#
_entry.id   AF-A0A5N6TY90-F1
#
_cell.length_a   1.000
_cell.length_b   1.000
_cell.length_c   1.000
_cell.angle_alpha   90.00
_cell.angle_beta   90.00
_cell.angle_gamma   90.00
#
_symmetry.space_group_name_H-M   'P 1'
#
loop_
_entity.id
_entity.type
_entity.pdbx_description
1 polymer ?
#
loop_
_entity_poly.entity_id
_entity_poly.type
_entity_poly.pdbx_seq_one_letter_code
_entity_poly.pdbx_strand_id
1 'polypeptide(L)'
;MFPSGVIPNFYGTIRNIQPAAWPNLHMFLDDALLPNAILIEYIPNLQSIDLSNFSVKRLAKLREILDSIHQAQVLHGDPKPRNMMVSLGEYERVLWIDFDSAQTFSEGNLSPRQEKWIEEEVEMVDYFVNALAQDFEEGRLNRTISYYYDWYK
;
A
#
# COMPACT_ATOMS: atom_id res chain seq x y z
N MET A 1 -0.49 -11.00 -13.58
CA MET A 1 -1.89 -10.54 -13.47
C MET A 1 -2.32 -10.81 -12.04
N PHE A 2 -2.55 -9.77 -11.23
CA PHE A 2 -2.95 -9.95 -9.83
C PHE A 2 -4.29 -10.70 -9.75
N PRO A 3 -4.52 -11.58 -8.74
CA PRO A 3 -5.85 -12.06 -8.43
C PRO A 3 -6.81 -10.87 -8.34
N SER A 4 -7.93 -10.93 -9.07
CA SER A 4 -8.86 -9.81 -9.18
C SER A 4 -9.23 -9.28 -7.79
N GLY A 5 -8.91 -8.01 -7.51
CA GLY A 5 -9.33 -7.32 -6.29
C GLY A 5 -8.27 -7.11 -5.20
N VAL A 6 -6.99 -7.39 -5.41
CA VAL A 6 -5.95 -7.19 -4.37
C VAL A 6 -5.22 -5.84 -4.43
N ILE A 7 -5.43 -5.09 -5.52
CA ILE A 7 -5.04 -3.68 -5.71
C ILE A 7 -6.21 -2.97 -6.43
N PRO A 8 -6.34 -1.63 -6.37
CA PRO A 8 -7.36 -0.91 -7.13
C PRO A 8 -7.20 -1.11 -8.65
N ASN A 9 -8.29 -1.21 -9.38
CA ASN A 9 -8.21 -1.22 -10.85
C ASN A 9 -7.66 0.11 -11.37
N PHE A 10 -6.70 0.06 -12.29
CA PHE A 10 -6.20 1.24 -12.98
C PHE A 10 -7.03 1.50 -14.25
N TYR A 11 -7.54 2.72 -14.40
CA TYR A 11 -8.36 3.12 -15.54
C TYR A 11 -7.63 4.02 -16.53
N GLY A 12 -6.54 4.69 -16.13
CA GLY A 12 -5.75 5.51 -17.04
C GLY A 12 -4.99 6.63 -16.36
N THR A 13 -4.33 7.46 -17.17
CA THR A 13 -3.67 8.69 -16.71
C THR A 13 -4.24 9.91 -17.43
N ILE A 14 -4.36 11.02 -16.71
CA ILE A 14 -4.63 12.34 -17.26
C ILE A 14 -3.31 13.11 -17.22
N ARG A 15 -2.88 13.67 -18.35
CA ARG A 15 -1.59 14.34 -18.46
C ARG A 15 -1.73 15.83 -18.76
N ASN A 16 -0.73 16.60 -18.35
CA ASN A 16 -0.60 18.03 -18.63
C ASN A 16 -1.84 18.84 -18.19
N ILE A 17 -2.33 18.56 -16.98
CA ILE A 17 -3.50 19.24 -16.42
C ILE A 17 -3.14 20.71 -16.25
N GLN A 18 -3.97 21.61 -16.79
CA GLN A 18 -3.82 23.05 -16.63
C GLN A 18 -4.29 23.46 -15.23
N PRO A 19 -3.41 23.81 -14.27
CA PRO A 19 -3.84 24.05 -12.89
C PRO A 19 -4.84 25.21 -12.79
N ALA A 20 -4.64 26.25 -13.60
CA ALA A 20 -5.53 27.41 -13.66
C ALA A 20 -6.97 27.10 -14.10
N ALA A 21 -7.22 25.95 -14.74
CA ALA A 21 -8.55 25.51 -15.12
C ALA A 21 -9.32 24.83 -13.97
N TRP A 22 -8.66 24.56 -12.84
CA TRP A 22 -9.23 23.81 -11.72
C TRP A 22 -9.06 24.57 -10.39
N PRO A 23 -10.14 24.85 -9.65
CA PRO A 23 -10.07 25.67 -8.43
C PRO A 23 -9.20 25.07 -7.33
N ASN A 24 -9.05 23.74 -7.30
CA ASN A 24 -8.36 23.02 -6.24
C ASN A 24 -6.90 22.66 -6.58
N LEU A 25 -6.37 23.09 -7.73
CA LEU A 25 -5.00 22.79 -8.15
C LEU A 25 -4.06 24.00 -8.07
N HIS A 26 -4.44 25.03 -7.32
CA HIS A 26 -3.67 26.28 -7.22
C HIS A 26 -2.23 26.08 -6.70
N MET A 27 -1.96 25.03 -5.93
CA MET A 27 -0.62 24.70 -5.44
C MET A 27 0.38 24.34 -6.54
N PHE A 28 -0.10 23.99 -7.74
CA PHE A 28 0.73 23.60 -8.89
C PHE A 28 0.92 24.73 -9.91
N LEU A 29 0.45 25.95 -9.63
CA LEU A 29 0.46 27.06 -10.61
C LEU A 29 1.87 27.48 -11.02
N ASP A 30 2.81 27.41 -10.09
CA ASP A 30 4.20 27.85 -10.29
C ASP A 30 5.16 26.68 -10.56
N ASP A 31 4.63 25.45 -10.72
CA ASP A 31 5.44 24.28 -11.02
C ASP A 31 6.01 24.35 -12.43
N ALA A 32 7.30 23.98 -12.56
CA ALA A 32 7.96 23.95 -13.85
C ALA A 32 7.36 22.92 -14.83
N LEU A 33 6.70 21.89 -14.29
CA LEU A 33 6.02 20.84 -15.05
C LEU A 33 4.54 20.82 -14.67
N LEU A 34 3.68 20.62 -15.68
CA LEU A 34 2.25 20.50 -15.45
C LEU A 34 1.92 19.20 -14.69
N PRO A 35 0.97 19.24 -13.74
CA PRO A 35 0.60 18.05 -12.99
C PRO A 35 -0.07 17.00 -13.88
N ASN A 36 0.15 15.75 -13.51
CA ASN A 36 -0.52 14.58 -14.06
C ASN A 36 -1.38 13.94 -12.96
N ALA A 37 -2.37 13.15 -13.36
CA ALA A 37 -3.19 12.37 -12.44
C ALA A 37 -3.33 10.93 -12.93
N ILE A 38 -3.54 10.02 -11.98
CA ILE A 38 -3.88 8.62 -12.21
C ILE A 38 -5.36 8.46 -11.88
N LEU A 39 -6.12 7.82 -12.77
CA LEU A 39 -7.50 7.44 -12.53
C LEU A 39 -7.55 5.97 -12.13
N ILE A 40 -8.07 5.70 -10.94
CA ILE A 40 -8.18 4.36 -10.36
C ILE A 40 -9.60 4.11 -9.85
N GLU A 41 -9.87 2.84 -9.55
CA GLU A 41 -11.10 2.36 -8.91
C GLU A 41 -11.44 3.13 -7.64
N TYR A 42 -12.68 3.61 -7.56
CA TYR A 42 -13.24 4.10 -6.31
C TYR A 42 -13.70 2.90 -5.47
N ILE A 43 -13.18 2.81 -4.24
CA ILE A 43 -13.51 1.74 -3.30
C ILE A 43 -14.18 2.38 -2.07
N PRO A 44 -15.47 2.13 -1.83
CA PRO A 44 -16.20 2.73 -0.71
C PRO A 44 -15.69 2.19 0.62
N ASN A 45 -15.75 3.01 1.68
CA ASN A 45 -15.37 2.63 3.06
C ASN A 45 -13.96 2.02 3.18
N LEU A 46 -13.03 2.47 2.35
CA LEU A 46 -11.63 2.08 2.39
C LEU A 46 -10.96 2.69 3.63
N GLN A 47 -10.37 1.85 4.47
CA GLN A 47 -9.68 2.24 5.69
C GLN A 47 -8.33 1.54 5.78
N SER A 48 -7.31 2.21 6.31
CA SER A 48 -6.05 1.54 6.67
C SER A 48 -6.30 0.51 7.77
N ILE A 49 -5.56 -0.59 7.76
CA ILE A 49 -5.60 -1.58 8.84
C ILE A 49 -5.16 -0.93 10.16
N ASP A 50 -5.93 -1.14 11.23
CA ASP A 50 -5.63 -0.72 12.59
C ASP A 50 -6.28 -1.66 13.63
N LEU A 51 -6.27 -1.28 14.90
CA LEU A 51 -6.90 -2.09 15.96
C LEU A 51 -8.43 -2.15 15.85
N SER A 52 -9.08 -1.12 15.31
CA SER A 52 -10.55 -1.03 15.21
C SER A 52 -11.11 -1.97 14.16
N ASN A 53 -10.33 -2.25 13.11
CA ASN A 53 -10.69 -3.16 12.03
C ASN A 53 -9.75 -4.38 11.97
N PHE A 54 -9.12 -4.73 13.09
CA PHE A 54 -8.26 -5.90 13.18
C PHE A 54 -9.05 -7.20 12.93
N SER A 55 -8.45 -8.11 12.15
CA SER A 55 -8.73 -9.54 12.26
C SER A 55 -7.54 -10.36 11.76
N VAL A 56 -7.34 -11.54 12.33
CA VAL A 56 -6.31 -12.48 11.88
C VAL A 56 -6.45 -12.81 10.39
N LYS A 57 -7.68 -12.91 9.89
CA LYS A 57 -7.97 -13.18 8.47
C LYS A 57 -7.50 -12.04 7.56
N ARG A 58 -7.74 -10.77 7.95
CA ARG A 58 -7.31 -9.59 7.19
C ARG A 58 -5.78 -9.51 7.13
N LEU A 59 -5.10 -9.75 8.25
CA LEU A 59 -3.63 -9.75 8.27
C LEU A 59 -3.02 -10.86 7.43
N ALA A 60 -3.55 -12.08 7.54
CA ALA A 60 -3.13 -13.19 6.68
C ALA A 60 -3.33 -12.84 5.19
N LYS A 61 -4.45 -12.19 4.86
CA LYS A 61 -4.72 -11.77 3.48
C LYS A 61 -3.77 -10.66 3.01
N LEU A 62 -3.45 -9.67 3.84
CA LEU A 62 -2.45 -8.65 3.50
C LEU A 62 -1.09 -9.27 3.18
N ARG A 63 -0.66 -10.26 3.98
CA ARG A 63 0.60 -10.98 3.76
C ARG A 63 0.57 -11.81 2.47
N GLU A 64 -0.53 -12.51 2.19
CA GLU A 64 -0.72 -13.26 0.94
C GLU A 64 -0.70 -12.35 -0.30
N ILE A 65 -1.24 -11.14 -0.19
CA ILE A 65 -1.20 -10.15 -1.28
C ILE A 65 0.24 -9.68 -1.52
N LEU A 66 1.02 -9.46 -0.47
CA LEU A 66 2.44 -9.13 -0.61
C LEU A 66 3.20 -10.23 -1.35
N ASP A 67 2.95 -11.51 -1.04
CA ASP A 67 3.55 -12.62 -1.81
C ASP A 67 3.17 -12.54 -3.29
N SER A 68 1.92 -12.18 -3.59
CA SER A 68 1.46 -12.00 -4.97
C SER A 68 2.16 -10.83 -5.68
N ILE A 69 2.48 -9.75 -4.95
CA ILE A 69 3.26 -8.60 -5.44
C ILE A 69 4.69 -9.05 -5.78
N HIS A 70 5.36 -9.77 -4.87
CA HIS A 70 6.71 -10.29 -5.10
C HIS A 70 6.76 -11.33 -6.23
N GLN A 71 5.77 -12.23 -6.32
CA GLN A 71 5.64 -13.20 -7.42
C GLN A 71 5.49 -12.51 -8.77
N ALA A 72 4.87 -11.33 -8.81
CA ALA A 72 4.77 -10.49 -10.00
C ALA A 72 6.05 -9.71 -10.31
N GLN A 73 7.17 -10.01 -9.64
CA GLN A 73 8.47 -9.32 -9.77
C GLN A 73 8.38 -7.83 -9.42
N VAL A 74 7.57 -7.50 -8.41
CA VAL A 74 7.44 -6.13 -7.88
C VAL A 74 7.85 -6.14 -6.42
N LEU A 75 8.70 -5.21 -6.02
CA LEU A 75 8.92 -4.81 -4.62
C LEU A 75 8.00 -3.62 -4.33
N HIS A 76 7.26 -3.62 -3.22
CA HIS A 76 6.38 -2.49 -2.91
C HIS A 76 7.19 -1.27 -2.43
N GLY A 77 8.19 -1.49 -1.57
CA GLY A 77 9.14 -0.48 -1.12
C GLY A 77 8.65 0.40 0.04
N ASP A 78 7.38 0.30 0.44
CA ASP A 78 6.79 1.07 1.54
C ASP A 78 5.67 0.27 2.24
N PRO A 79 6.03 -0.84 2.93
CA PRO A 79 5.07 -1.77 3.51
C PRO A 79 4.51 -1.27 4.84
N LYS A 80 3.79 -0.16 4.80
CA LYS A 80 3.27 0.52 5.98
C LYS A 80 1.76 0.40 6.08
N PRO A 81 1.20 0.47 7.30
CA PRO A 81 -0.24 0.26 7.50
C PRO A 81 -1.13 1.23 6.71
N ARG A 82 -0.65 2.46 6.41
CA ARG A 82 -1.36 3.43 5.57
C ARG A 82 -1.62 2.94 4.13
N ASN A 83 -0.84 1.97 3.67
CA ASN A 83 -0.92 1.37 2.33
C ASN A 83 -1.63 0.02 2.35
N MET A 84 -1.93 -0.51 3.54
CA MET A 84 -2.59 -1.79 3.77
C MET A 84 -4.05 -1.55 4.11
N MET A 85 -4.94 -1.77 3.15
CA MET A 85 -6.32 -1.29 3.23
C MET A 85 -7.34 -2.41 3.41
N VAL A 86 -8.43 -2.06 4.06
CA VAL A 86 -9.64 -2.87 4.23
C VAL A 86 -10.84 -2.02 3.83
N SER A 87 -11.65 -2.52 2.91
CA SER A 87 -12.95 -1.95 2.54
C SER A 87 -14.04 -2.59 3.40
N LEU A 88 -14.65 -1.83 4.29
CA LEU A 88 -15.72 -2.33 5.17
C LEU A 88 -17.10 -2.15 4.52
N GLY A 89 -17.83 -3.23 4.27
CA GLY A 89 -19.16 -3.16 3.65
C GLY A 89 -19.76 -4.54 3.42
N GLU A 90 -20.77 -4.61 2.53
CA GLU A 90 -21.41 -5.88 2.15
C GLU A 90 -20.42 -6.88 1.54
N TYR A 91 -19.44 -6.37 0.80
CA TYR A 91 -18.32 -7.14 0.25
C TYR A 91 -17.02 -6.59 0.80
N GLU A 92 -16.50 -7.29 1.83
CA GLU A 92 -15.18 -6.96 2.37
C GLU A 92 -14.09 -7.21 1.32
N ARG A 93 -13.16 -6.27 1.22
CA ARG A 93 -11.98 -6.38 0.36
C ARG A 93 -10.75 -5.96 1.13
N VAL A 94 -9.68 -6.75 1.03
CA VAL A 94 -8.35 -6.45 1.55
C VAL A 94 -7.44 -6.20 0.37
N LEU A 95 -6.69 -5.11 0.40
CA LEU A 95 -5.88 -4.66 -0.73
C LEU A 95 -4.69 -3.81 -0.32
N TRP A 96 -3.74 -3.67 -1.22
CA TRP A 96 -2.60 -2.77 -1.10
C TRP A 96 -2.75 -1.59 -2.05
N ILE A 97 -2.29 -0.42 -1.63
CA ILE A 97 -2.28 0.83 -2.41
C ILE A 97 -0.90 1.49 -2.34
N ASP A 98 -0.72 2.56 -3.12
CA ASP A 98 0.47 3.43 -3.08
C ASP A 98 1.78 2.75 -3.52
N PHE A 99 1.90 2.52 -4.83
CA PHE A 99 3.07 1.91 -5.46
C PHE A 99 4.10 2.95 -5.93
N ASP A 100 4.14 4.14 -5.34
CA ASP A 100 5.04 5.23 -5.77
C ASP A 100 6.53 4.90 -5.57
N SER A 101 6.81 4.11 -4.53
CA SER A 101 8.13 3.63 -4.12
C SER A 101 8.45 2.25 -4.71
N ALA A 102 7.52 1.68 -5.47
CA ALA A 102 7.63 0.32 -5.97
C ALA A 102 8.70 0.20 -7.06
N GLN A 103 9.35 -0.96 -7.09
CA GLN A 103 10.35 -1.30 -8.08
C GLN A 103 9.94 -2.58 -8.81
N THR A 104 9.94 -2.53 -10.14
CA THR A 104 9.77 -3.72 -10.97
C THR A 104 11.12 -4.34 -11.29
N PHE A 105 11.23 -5.65 -11.18
CA PHE A 105 12.42 -6.40 -11.57
C PHE A 105 12.26 -6.98 -12.98
N SER A 106 13.37 -7.06 -13.71
CA SER A 106 13.41 -7.66 -15.04
C SER A 106 13.07 -9.15 -14.98
N GLU A 107 12.51 -9.69 -16.06
CA GLU A 107 12.33 -11.14 -16.21
C GLU A 107 13.69 -11.86 -16.10
N GLY A 108 13.83 -12.77 -15.13
CA GLY A 108 15.07 -13.50 -14.86
C GLY A 108 15.28 -13.76 -13.37
N ASN A 109 16.49 -14.19 -13.02
CA ASN A 109 16.86 -14.37 -11.62
C ASN A 109 17.09 -13.01 -10.97
N LEU A 110 16.59 -12.86 -9.75
CA LEU A 110 16.90 -11.72 -8.91
C LEU A 110 18.41 -11.70 -8.59
N SER A 111 18.98 -10.50 -8.54
CA SER A 111 20.30 -10.33 -7.95
C SER A 111 20.25 -10.55 -6.44
N PRO A 112 21.37 -10.93 -5.79
CA PRO A 112 21.39 -11.11 -4.33
C PRO A 112 20.91 -9.87 -3.54
N ARG A 113 21.07 -8.68 -4.12
CA ARG A 113 20.57 -7.44 -3.51
C ARG A 113 19.04 -7.33 -3.59
N GLN A 114 18.45 -7.73 -4.71
CA GLN A 114 16.99 -7.71 -4.88
C GLN A 114 16.32 -8.78 -4.03
N GLU A 115 16.93 -9.96 -3.93
CA GLU A 115 16.50 -11.01 -3.00
C GLU A 115 16.48 -10.47 -1.56
N LYS A 116 17.56 -9.83 -1.12
CA LYS A 116 17.64 -9.22 0.21
C LYS A 116 16.56 -8.15 0.44
N TRP A 117 16.25 -7.31 -0.56
CA TRP A 117 15.19 -6.32 -0.42
C TRP A 117 13.81 -6.94 -0.25
N ILE A 118 13.52 -8.01 -0.99
CA ILE A 118 12.28 -8.77 -0.82
C ILE A 118 12.24 -9.41 0.57
N GLU A 119 13.33 -10.04 1.01
CA GLU A 119 13.44 -10.63 2.35
C GLU A 119 13.20 -9.59 3.45
N GLU A 120 13.82 -8.41 3.36
CA GLU A 120 13.63 -7.31 4.32
C GLU A 120 12.16 -6.83 4.33
N GLU A 121 11.52 -6.70 3.18
CA GLU A 121 10.10 -6.34 3.08
C GLU A 121 9.17 -7.40 3.70
N VAL A 122 9.46 -8.68 3.46
CA VAL A 122 8.74 -9.81 4.08
C VAL A 122 8.92 -9.78 5.60
N GLU A 123 10.15 -9.66 6.10
CA GLU A 123 10.44 -9.62 7.54
C GLU A 123 9.72 -8.45 8.23
N MET A 124 9.70 -7.27 7.61
CA MET A 124 8.98 -6.10 8.13
C MET A 124 7.48 -6.36 8.26
N VAL A 125 6.87 -7.01 7.27
CA VAL A 125 5.42 -7.29 7.28
C VAL A 125 5.08 -8.45 8.20
N ASP A 126 5.91 -9.50 8.26
CA ASP A 126 5.74 -10.60 9.20
C ASP A 126 5.84 -10.13 10.66
N TYR A 127 6.80 -9.25 10.95
CA TYR A 127 6.87 -8.60 12.26
C TYR A 127 5.59 -7.80 12.54
N PHE A 128 5.17 -6.94 11.60
CA PHE A 128 3.98 -6.10 11.77
C PHE A 128 2.72 -6.93 12.05
N VAL A 129 2.49 -8.00 11.27
CA VAL A 129 1.32 -8.88 11.43
C VAL A 129 1.28 -9.51 12.82
N ASN A 130 2.41 -10.04 13.28
CA ASN A 130 2.51 -10.66 14.60
C ASN A 130 2.41 -9.62 15.73
N ALA A 131 3.01 -8.45 15.54
CA ALA A 131 3.00 -7.37 16.51
C ALA A 131 1.61 -6.73 16.68
N LEU A 132 0.88 -6.53 15.58
CA LEU A 132 -0.46 -5.96 15.63
C LEU A 132 -1.45 -6.91 16.30
N ALA A 133 -1.28 -8.23 16.13
CA ALA A 133 -2.09 -9.22 16.82
C ALA A 133 -1.90 -9.14 18.35
N GLN A 134 -0.67 -8.98 18.81
CA GLN A 134 -0.38 -8.78 20.24
C GLN A 134 -0.91 -7.43 20.75
N ASP A 135 -0.77 -6.36 19.96
CA ASP A 135 -1.31 -5.04 20.32
C ASP A 135 -2.84 -5.06 20.40
N PHE A 136 -3.52 -5.86 19.56
CA PHE A 136 -4.96 -6.09 19.63
C PHE A 136 -5.37 -6.85 20.90
N GLU A 137 -4.65 -7.91 21.27
CA GLU A 137 -4.87 -8.62 22.54
C GLU A 137 -4.69 -7.72 23.76
N GLU A 138 -3.75 -6.78 23.71
CA GLU A 138 -3.53 -5.76 24.74
C GLU A 138 -4.54 -4.60 24.68
N GLY A 139 -5.32 -4.48 23.60
CA GLY A 139 -6.27 -3.41 23.37
C GLY A 139 -5.65 -2.03 23.12
N ARG A 140 -4.35 -1.95 22.82
CA ARG A 140 -3.63 -0.69 22.57
C ARG A 140 -2.40 -0.90 21.70
N LEU A 141 -2.03 0.13 20.92
CA LEU A 141 -0.79 0.13 20.15
C LEU A 141 0.40 0.22 21.11
N ASN A 142 1.36 -0.68 20.91
CA ASN A 142 2.59 -0.73 21.70
C ASN A 142 3.77 -1.08 20.79
N ARG A 143 3.72 -2.23 20.14
CA ARG A 143 4.79 -2.72 19.25
C ARG A 143 4.73 -2.08 17.87
N THR A 144 3.51 -1.82 17.39
CA THR A 144 3.28 -1.30 16.05
C THR A 144 3.18 0.22 15.98
N ILE A 145 3.30 0.93 17.11
CA ILE A 145 3.13 2.39 17.17
C ILE A 145 4.03 3.13 16.16
N SER A 146 5.29 2.70 16.02
CA SER A 146 6.24 3.29 15.06
C SER A 146 5.82 3.08 13.61
N TYR A 147 5.12 1.99 13.29
CA TYR A 147 4.63 1.75 11.93
C TYR A 147 3.55 2.77 11.52
N TYR A 148 2.77 3.26 12.49
CA TYR A 148 1.73 4.25 12.26
C TYR A 148 2.24 5.69 12.33
N TYR A 149 3.17 5.98 13.25
CA TYR A 149 3.47 7.36 13.63
C TYR A 149 4.93 7.79 13.47
N ASP A 150 5.88 6.87 13.25
CA ASP A 150 7.26 7.27 12.96
C ASP A 150 7.36 7.67 11.48
N TRP A 151 6.93 8.90 11.21
CA TRP A 151 7.08 9.62 9.97
C TRP A 151 7.76 10.95 10.31
N TYR A 152 8.82 11.30 9.57
CA TYR A 152 9.80 12.38 9.80
C TYR A 152 11.00 12.02 10.69
N LYS A 153 12.03 11.43 10.08
CA LYS A 153 13.43 11.85 10.31
C LYS A 153 14.10 12.08 8.96
#